data_AF-A0A956NF67-F1
#
_entry.id   AF-A0A956NF67-F1
#
_cell.length_a   1.000
_cell.length_b   1.000
_cell.length_c   1.000
_cell.angle_alpha   90.00
_cell.angle_beta   90.00
_cell.angle_gamma   90.00
#
_symmetry.space_group_name_H-M   'P 1'
#
loop_
_entity.id
_entity.type
_entity.pdbx_description
1 polymer ?
#
loop_
_entity_poly.entity_id
_entity_poly.type
_entity_poly.pdbx_seq_one_letter_code
_entity_poly.pdbx_strand_id
1 'polypeptide(L)'
;MSTDEEQDDIVHLPIEDELDLHTFRPKEILDVVDAYLEEAAASGFREVRIVHGKGIGFQRDRVQTFLAGHPLVDSYWDAPAHRGHWGATFVRLQTAPTNSPKDT
;
A
#
# COMPACT_ATOMS: atom_id res chain seq x y z
N MET A 1 19.80 -37.50 -16.97
CA MET A 1 18.52 -36.81 -17.21
C MET A 1 18.48 -35.67 -16.20
N SER A 2 18.98 -34.52 -16.61
CA SER A 2 18.97 -33.30 -15.82
C SER A 2 17.60 -32.66 -16.04
N THR A 3 16.85 -32.42 -14.97
CA THR A 3 15.69 -31.54 -15.03
C THR A 3 16.17 -30.17 -14.60
N ASP A 4 16.24 -29.27 -15.56
CA ASP A 4 16.53 -27.85 -15.40
C ASP A 4 15.71 -27.25 -14.26
N GLU A 5 16.43 -26.68 -13.29
CA GLU A 5 15.88 -25.76 -12.29
C GLU A 5 15.62 -24.43 -12.98
N GLU A 6 14.42 -24.24 -13.54
CA GLU A 6 13.94 -22.92 -13.90
C GLU A 6 13.66 -22.15 -12.60
N GLN A 7 14.70 -21.50 -12.07
CA GLN A 7 14.54 -20.43 -11.08
C GLN A 7 13.77 -19.30 -11.77
N ASP A 8 12.51 -19.15 -11.40
CA ASP A 8 11.70 -17.97 -11.68
C ASP A 8 12.51 -16.75 -11.19
N ASP A 9 13.07 -15.96 -12.11
CA ASP A 9 13.77 -14.72 -11.79
C ASP A 9 12.75 -13.74 -11.20
N ILE A 10 12.58 -13.76 -9.87
CA ILE A 10 11.71 -12.84 -9.14
C ILE A 10 12.28 -11.43 -9.31
N VAL A 11 11.63 -10.63 -10.16
CA VAL A 11 11.97 -9.22 -10.33
C VAL A 11 11.42 -8.44 -9.14
N HIS A 12 12.30 -8.05 -8.22
CA HIS A 12 11.98 -7.12 -7.14
C HIS A 12 11.80 -5.71 -7.70
N LEU A 13 10.55 -5.27 -7.84
CA LEU A 13 10.23 -3.90 -8.18
C LEU A 13 10.31 -3.02 -6.93
N PRO A 14 10.88 -1.81 -7.03
CA PRO A 14 10.85 -0.87 -5.92
C PRO A 14 9.40 -0.49 -5.59
N ILE A 15 9.11 -0.32 -4.30
CA ILE A 15 7.82 0.18 -3.83
C ILE A 15 7.71 1.68 -4.13
N GLU A 16 6.57 2.08 -4.67
CA GLU A 16 6.26 3.48 -4.95
C GLU A 16 5.35 4.07 -3.86
N ASP A 17 5.19 5.39 -3.84
CA ASP A 17 4.27 6.10 -2.93
C ASP A 17 2.79 5.92 -3.31
N GLU A 18 2.50 5.05 -4.28
CA GLU A 18 1.16 4.78 -4.79
C GLU A 18 0.88 3.29 -4.98
N LEU A 19 -0.33 2.87 -4.60
CA LEU A 19 -0.88 1.54 -4.87
C LEU A 19 -2.17 1.67 -5.67
N ASP A 20 -2.18 1.14 -6.89
CA ASP A 20 -3.41 1.02 -7.70
C ASP A 20 -4.08 -0.35 -7.50
N LEU A 21 -5.30 -0.34 -6.97
CA LEU A 21 -6.08 -1.53 -6.66
C LEU A 21 -6.94 -2.04 -7.83
N HIS A 22 -6.99 -1.35 -8.99
CA HIS A 22 -7.81 -1.78 -10.13
C HIS A 22 -7.38 -3.12 -10.74
N THR A 23 -6.13 -3.52 -10.52
CA THR A 23 -5.55 -4.77 -11.04
C THR A 23 -5.79 -5.98 -10.12
N PHE A 24 -6.27 -5.75 -8.90
CA PHE A 24 -6.42 -6.79 -7.89
C PHE A 24 -7.86 -7.28 -7.75
N ARG A 25 -8.04 -8.54 -7.37
CA ARG A 25 -9.39 -9.08 -7.14
C ARG A 25 -9.94 -8.54 -5.82
N PRO A 26 -11.25 -8.24 -5.73
CA PRO A 26 -11.85 -7.65 -4.52
C PRO A 26 -11.62 -8.39 -3.19
N LYS A 27 -11.34 -9.71 -3.26
CA LYS A 27 -11.05 -10.52 -2.07
C LYS A 27 -9.63 -10.33 -1.54
N GLU A 28 -8.70 -9.91 -2.40
CA GLU A 28 -7.26 -9.80 -2.10
C GLU A 28 -6.86 -8.40 -1.65
N ILE A 29 -7.74 -7.42 -1.88
CA ILE A 29 -7.39 -6.01 -1.72
C ILE A 29 -6.92 -5.64 -0.34
N LEU A 30 -7.52 -6.20 0.72
CA LEU A 30 -7.08 -5.87 2.08
C LEU A 30 -5.71 -6.47 2.39
N ASP A 31 -5.45 -7.69 1.95
CA ASP A 31 -4.14 -8.34 2.11
C ASP A 31 -3.04 -7.59 1.33
N VAL A 32 -3.38 -7.11 0.12
CA VAL A 32 -2.48 -6.30 -0.70
C VAL A 32 -2.21 -4.93 -0.06
N VAL A 33 -3.24 -4.28 0.50
CA VAL A 33 -3.08 -3.00 1.21
C VAL A 33 -2.22 -3.19 2.45
N ASP A 34 -2.44 -4.26 3.23
CA ASP A 34 -1.65 -4.59 4.42
C ASP A 34 -0.15 -4.71 4.08
N ALA A 35 0.17 -5.61 3.14
CA ALA A 35 1.55 -5.82 2.69
C ALA A 35 2.17 -4.54 2.12
N TYR A 36 1.41 -3.75 1.37
CA TYR A 36 1.88 -2.47 0.84
C TYR A 36 2.23 -1.47 1.95
N LEU A 37 1.42 -1.36 3.01
CA LEU A 37 1.68 -0.43 4.11
C LEU A 37 2.92 -0.84 4.90
N GLU A 38 3.15 -2.14 5.09
CA GLU A 38 4.37 -2.67 5.73
C GLU A 38 5.61 -2.31 4.91
N GLU A 39 5.62 -2.62 3.62
CA GLU A 39 6.75 -2.33 2.72
C GLU A 39 6.99 -0.82 2.55
N ALA A 40 5.92 -0.03 2.46
CA ALA A 40 6.03 1.43 2.36
C ALA A 40 6.62 2.03 3.64
N ALA A 41 6.18 1.56 4.81
CA ALA A 41 6.73 2.01 6.09
C ALA A 41 8.21 1.59 6.25
N ALA A 42 8.55 0.35 5.89
CA ALA A 42 9.93 -0.15 5.91
C ALA A 42 10.85 0.64 4.96
N SER A 43 10.30 1.10 3.84
CA SER A 43 10.99 1.95 2.85
C SER A 43 11.05 3.43 3.24
N GLY A 44 10.49 3.80 4.40
CA GLY A 44 10.58 5.15 4.95
C GLY A 44 9.58 6.15 4.36
N PHE A 45 8.57 5.70 3.62
CA PHE A 45 7.49 6.57 3.18
C PHE A 45 6.72 7.10 4.41
N ARG A 46 6.39 8.39 4.37
CA ARG A 46 5.58 9.05 5.41
C ARG A 46 4.13 9.20 4.99
N GLU A 47 3.89 9.24 3.70
CA GLU A 47 2.59 9.42 3.09
C GLU A 47 2.55 8.58 1.82
N VAL A 48 1.44 7.88 1.62
CA VAL A 48 1.17 7.05 0.45
C VAL A 48 -0.25 7.24 -0.06
N ARG A 49 -0.49 6.85 -1.30
CA ARG A 49 -1.78 6.98 -1.98
C ARG A 49 -2.32 5.63 -2.42
N ILE A 50 -3.51 5.28 -1.95
CA ILE A 50 -4.21 4.05 -2.36
C ILE A 50 -5.33 4.41 -3.33
N VAL A 51 -5.24 3.94 -4.57
CA VAL A 51 -6.21 4.18 -5.64
C VAL A 51 -7.15 2.98 -5.75
N HIS A 52 -8.39 3.15 -5.32
CA HIS A 52 -9.40 2.09 -5.34
C HIS A 52 -10.50 2.31 -6.38
N GLY A 53 -10.42 3.42 -7.11
CA GLY A 53 -11.46 3.84 -8.05
C GLY A 53 -12.68 4.42 -7.34
N LYS A 54 -13.53 5.07 -8.13
CA LYS A 54 -14.76 5.72 -7.65
C LYS A 54 -15.85 4.66 -7.42
N GLY A 55 -16.34 4.00 -8.47
CA GLY A 55 -17.40 2.99 -8.32
C GLY A 55 -18.64 3.57 -7.63
N ILE A 56 -19.22 2.83 -6.67
CA ILE A 56 -20.29 3.31 -5.77
C ILE A 56 -19.80 3.59 -4.34
N GLY A 57 -18.48 3.57 -4.11
CA GLY A 57 -17.87 3.80 -2.79
C GLY A 57 -17.55 2.54 -1.99
N PHE A 58 -17.98 1.35 -2.41
CA PHE A 58 -17.75 0.11 -1.66
C PHE A 58 -16.28 -0.17 -1.30
N GLN A 59 -15.38 0.02 -2.27
CA GLN A 59 -13.94 -0.20 -2.05
C GLN A 59 -13.33 0.87 -1.14
N ARG A 60 -13.74 2.13 -1.33
CA ARG A 60 -13.36 3.24 -0.45
C ARG A 60 -13.68 2.91 1.00
N ASP A 61 -14.92 2.48 1.27
CA ASP A 61 -15.38 2.19 2.62
C ASP A 61 -14.66 0.99 3.24
N ARG A 62 -14.42 -0.08 2.45
CA ARG A 62 -13.60 -1.23 2.91
C ARG A 62 -12.17 -0.81 3.26
N VAL A 63 -11.51 -0.06 2.37
CA VAL A 63 -10.13 0.40 2.57
C VAL A 63 -10.07 1.30 3.80
N GLN A 64 -10.93 2.31 3.92
CA GLN A 64 -10.92 3.23 5.05
C GLN A 64 -11.27 2.54 6.38
N THR A 65 -12.18 1.56 6.38
CA THR A 65 -12.48 0.75 7.59
C THR A 65 -11.26 -0.04 8.03
N PHE A 66 -10.53 -0.63 7.08
CA PHE A 66 -9.29 -1.35 7.38
C PHE A 66 -8.21 -0.41 7.93
N LEU A 67 -7.99 0.74 7.29
CA LEU A 67 -7.00 1.74 7.71
C LEU A 67 -7.26 2.28 9.12
N ALA A 68 -8.53 2.45 9.52
CA ALA A 68 -8.90 2.96 10.83
C ALA A 68 -8.41 2.10 12.01
N GLY A 69 -8.16 0.81 11.78
CA GLY A 69 -7.65 -0.13 12.78
C GLY A 69 -6.18 -0.53 12.59
N HIS A 70 -5.51 0.00 11.57
CA HIS A 70 -4.21 -0.50 11.16
C HIS A 70 -3.07 0.15 12.00
N PRO A 71 -2.16 -0.64 12.60
CA PRO A 71 -1.16 -0.12 13.55
C PRO A 71 -0.11 0.81 12.92
N LEU A 72 0.15 0.68 11.62
CA LEU A 72 1.08 1.56 10.88
C LEU A 72 0.43 2.84 10.36
N VAL A 73 -0.87 3.05 10.57
CA VAL A 73 -1.58 4.24 10.07
C VAL A 73 -1.69 5.28 11.18
N ASP A 74 -1.31 6.52 10.88
CA ASP A 74 -1.51 7.67 11.76
C ASP A 74 -2.82 8.39 11.43
N SER A 75 -3.04 8.66 10.14
CA SER A 75 -4.26 9.31 9.66
C SER A 75 -4.51 8.98 8.20
N TYR A 76 -5.76 9.09 7.75
CA TYR A 76 -6.14 8.89 6.37
C TYR A 76 -7.27 9.85 5.97
N TRP A 77 -7.33 10.21 4.69
CA TRP A 77 -8.34 11.11 4.14
C TRP A 77 -8.56 10.86 2.64
N ASP A 78 -9.72 11.27 2.13
CA ASP A 78 -9.98 11.25 0.68
C ASP A 78 -9.00 12.17 -0.06
N ALA A 79 -8.56 11.77 -1.25
CA ALA A 79 -7.72 12.64 -2.06
C ALA A 79 -8.40 13.98 -2.39
N PRO A 80 -7.62 15.06 -2.61
CA PRO A 80 -8.14 16.30 -3.17
C PRO A 80 -8.85 16.07 -4.50
N ALA A 81 -9.79 16.95 -4.86
CA ALA A 81 -10.60 16.82 -6.08
C ALA A 81 -9.77 16.61 -7.36
N HIS A 82 -8.59 17.24 -7.45
CA HIS A 82 -7.68 17.17 -8.59
C HIS A 82 -6.73 15.94 -8.59
N ARG A 83 -6.70 15.16 -7.50
CA ARG A 83 -5.84 13.97 -7.31
C ARG A 83 -6.65 12.67 -7.16
N GLY A 84 -7.89 12.66 -7.66
CA GLY A 84 -8.77 11.48 -7.65
C GLY A 84 -10.02 11.61 -6.78
N HIS A 85 -10.13 12.66 -5.95
CA HIS A 85 -11.22 12.84 -4.99
C HIS A 85 -11.45 11.56 -4.15
N TRP A 86 -12.69 11.08 -4.10
CA TRP A 86 -13.10 9.89 -3.38
C TRP A 86 -12.74 8.59 -4.11
N GLY A 87 -12.00 8.67 -5.23
CA GLY A 87 -11.45 7.50 -5.92
C GLY A 87 -10.09 7.05 -5.40
N ALA A 88 -9.50 7.80 -4.46
CA ALA A 88 -8.25 7.45 -3.80
C ALA A 88 -8.26 7.92 -2.34
N THR A 89 -7.55 7.20 -1.49
CA THR A 89 -7.33 7.52 -0.08
C THR A 89 -5.85 7.80 0.14
N PHE A 90 -5.54 8.95 0.72
CA PHE A 90 -4.19 9.24 1.23
C PHE A 90 -4.06 8.68 2.63
N VAL A 91 -2.88 8.14 2.92
CA VAL A 91 -2.55 7.54 4.21
C VAL A 91 -1.25 8.16 4.69
N ARG A 92 -1.28 8.76 5.87
CA ARG A 92 -0.07 9.09 6.62
C ARG A 92 0.31 7.90 7.48
N LEU A 93 1.54 7.45 7.31
CA LEU A 93 2.10 6.34 8.08
C LEU A 93 2.65 6.84 9.41
N GLN A 94 2.58 5.98 10.42
CA GLN A 94 3.34 6.17 11.66
C GLN A 94 4.81 6.27 11.28
N THR A 95 5.49 7.35 11.71
CA THR A 95 6.93 7.41 11.54
C THR A 95 7.55 6.28 12.36
N ALA A 96 8.12 5.27 11.70
CA ALA A 96 9.00 4.34 12.39
C ALA A 96 10.12 5.18 13.05
N PRO A 97 10.49 4.89 14.32
CA PRO A 97 11.71 5.45 14.85
C PRO A 97 12.83 5.09 13.88
N THR A 98 13.57 6.09 13.43
CA THR A 98 14.67 5.91 12.48
C THR A 98 15.67 4.94 13.10
N ASN A 99 15.63 3.68 12.72
CA ASN A 99 16.65 2.72 13.08
C ASN A 99 17.80 2.97 12.09
N SER A 100 18.64 3.95 12.42
CA SER A 100 19.90 4.15 11.71
C SER A 100 20.67 2.82 11.70
N PRO A 101 21.19 2.36 10.55
CA PRO A 101 22.13 1.25 10.56
C PRO A 101 23.30 1.62 11.49
N LYS A 102 23.53 0.79 12.51
CA LYS A 102 24.80 0.81 13.23
C LYS A 102 25.84 0.21 12.30
N ASP A 103 26.45 1.05 11.48
CA ASP A 103 27.69 0.69 10.80
C ASP A 103 28.74 0.42 11.90
N THR A 104 29.18 -0.84 11.93
CA THR A 104 30.30 -1.37 12.72
C THR A 104 31.59 -1.23 11.91
#